data_AF-A0A0C3DUU1-F1
#
_entry.id   AF-A0A0C3DUU1-F1
#
_cell.length_a   1.000
_cell.length_b   1.000
_cell.length_c   1.000
_cell.angle_alpha   90.00
_cell.angle_beta   90.00
_cell.angle_gamma   90.00
#
_symmetry.space_group_name_H-M   'P 1'
#
loop_
_entity.id
_entity.type
_entity.pdbx_description
1 polymer ?
#
loop_
_entity_poly.entity_id
_entity_poly.type
_entity_poly.pdbx_seq_one_letter_code
_entity_poly.pdbx_strand_id
1 'polypeptide(L)'
;FRSPLFRPNRAALLRVFVPSPDGTWLSTSSVEECEAELRRSGTGVAKLLRVGDVVWDVALGDEGNVGRMVWDGGYLVDLDYKYSRLGELSPYFHSLAFSPSYFHRVIRIGASAGHNPQANPIVYVDVSPWGKEISENLQLLQERGKAETPNGALHDVVQWVHRSSFTIRRPGNAPAPSHLQETYPHLIPRPQRAPVPSAPGFLVDPNWYGRVVIEAEGTNEGLVDLQERCGPGVFPPRAETIAKQIRNAKENAQARKMWRVVRERSRPGEIFLRAVTEKERVM
;
A
#
# COMPACT_ATOMS: atom_id res chain seq x y z
N PHE A 1 26.29 1.84 -13.67
CA PHE A 1 26.60 1.23 -12.36
C PHE A 1 25.44 0.34 -11.93
N ARG A 2 25.63 -0.99 -11.83
CA ARG A 2 24.66 -1.94 -11.27
C ARG A 2 25.24 -2.45 -9.96
N SER A 3 24.92 -1.79 -8.85
CA SER A 3 25.34 -2.26 -7.52
C SER A 3 24.30 -3.23 -6.95
N PRO A 4 24.70 -4.36 -6.36
CA PRO A 4 23.75 -5.22 -5.65
C PRO A 4 23.12 -4.54 -4.42
N LEU A 5 23.75 -3.47 -3.91
CA LEU A 5 23.32 -2.70 -2.74
C LEU A 5 22.32 -1.59 -3.09
N PHE A 6 22.34 -1.07 -4.33
CA PHE A 6 21.42 -0.02 -4.77
C PHE A 6 20.51 -0.56 -5.87
N ARG A 7 19.23 -0.74 -5.53
CA ARG A 7 18.18 -1.06 -6.50
C ARG A 7 17.29 0.16 -6.71
N PRO A 8 17.18 0.65 -7.95
CA PRO A 8 16.27 1.75 -8.23
C PRO A 8 14.81 1.35 -7.94
N ASN A 9 13.99 2.32 -7.50
CA ASN A 9 12.58 2.14 -7.15
C ASN A 9 12.34 1.11 -6.03
N ARG A 10 13.28 1.05 -5.12
CA ARG A 10 13.15 0.38 -3.84
C ARG A 10 13.48 1.39 -2.75
N ALA A 11 12.78 1.32 -1.62
CA ALA A 11 13.10 2.11 -0.44
C ALA A 11 14.55 1.83 -0.02
N ALA A 12 15.31 2.90 0.28
CA ALA A 12 16.54 2.73 1.01
C ALA A 12 16.23 2.24 2.44
N LEU A 13 17.16 1.50 3.05
CA LEU A 13 17.11 1.15 4.46
C LEU A 13 18.34 1.74 5.14
N LEU A 14 18.14 2.79 5.92
CA LEU A 14 19.18 3.40 6.73
C LEU A 14 19.06 2.88 8.15
N ARG A 15 20.21 2.64 8.79
CA ARG A 15 20.27 2.17 10.17
C ARG A 15 20.78 3.30 11.03
N VAL A 16 20.07 3.56 12.12
CA VAL A 16 20.48 4.47 13.19
C VAL A 16 20.55 3.66 14.49
N PHE A 17 21.27 4.17 15.48
CA PHE A 17 21.34 3.55 16.78
C PHE A 17 21.05 4.62 17.81
N VAL A 18 19.86 4.59 18.39
CA VAL A 18 19.46 5.48 19.48
C VAL A 18 19.16 4.62 20.71
N PRO A 19 19.97 4.72 21.77
CA PRO A 19 19.73 3.95 22.99
C PRO A 19 18.31 4.18 23.53
N SER A 20 17.56 3.09 23.73
CA SER A 20 16.27 3.11 24.45
C SER A 20 16.45 2.42 25.80
N PRO A 21 16.86 3.14 26.86
CA PRO A 21 17.15 2.53 28.17
C PRO A 21 15.94 1.86 28.80
N ASP A 22 14.73 2.35 28.51
CA ASP A 22 13.47 1.76 28.97
C ASP A 22 12.99 0.60 28.07
N GLY A 23 13.70 0.35 26.95
CA GLY A 23 13.29 -0.62 25.93
C GLY A 23 11.94 -0.31 25.28
N THR A 24 11.40 0.89 25.52
CA THR A 24 10.11 1.29 24.98
C THR A 24 10.25 1.55 23.48
N TRP A 25 9.43 0.83 22.73
CA TRP A 25 9.38 0.94 21.28
C TRP A 25 8.64 2.24 20.90
N LEU A 26 9.32 3.11 20.13
CA LEU A 26 8.74 4.33 19.51
C LEU A 26 8.15 5.36 20.50
N SER A 27 8.84 5.64 21.61
CA SER A 27 8.50 6.88 22.34
C SER A 27 8.72 8.10 21.43
N THR A 28 7.92 9.16 21.57
CA THR A 28 8.07 10.38 20.76
C THR A 28 9.49 10.94 20.85
N SER A 29 10.10 10.91 22.03
CA SER A 29 11.49 11.35 22.23
C SER A 29 12.50 10.46 21.51
N SER A 30 12.28 9.14 21.44
CA SER A 30 13.16 8.22 20.68
C SER A 30 13.11 8.51 19.18
N VAL A 31 11.92 8.81 18.64
CA VAL A 31 11.76 9.17 17.21
C VAL A 31 12.45 10.49 16.91
N GLU A 32 12.23 11.52 17.74
CA GLU A 32 12.89 12.82 17.61
C GLU A 32 14.42 12.70 17.66
N GLU A 33 14.96 11.86 18.55
CA GLU A 33 16.39 11.63 18.65
C GLU A 33 16.94 10.87 17.44
N CYS A 34 16.19 9.91 16.88
CA CYS A 34 16.54 9.29 15.60
C CYS A 34 16.64 10.33 14.48
N GLU A 35 15.70 11.27 14.41
CA GLU A 35 15.77 12.36 13.43
C GLU A 35 16.96 13.29 13.69
N ALA A 36 17.23 13.60 14.95
CA ALA A 36 18.35 14.43 15.34
C ALA A 36 19.68 13.78 14.92
N GLU A 37 19.84 12.47 15.11
CA GLU A 37 20.99 11.69 14.63
C GLU A 37 21.14 11.76 13.10
N LEU A 38 20.05 11.59 12.35
CA LEU A 38 20.06 11.72 10.89
C LEU A 38 20.53 13.12 10.45
N ARG A 39 20.13 14.17 11.17
CA ARG A 39 20.50 15.57 10.89
C ARG A 39 21.93 15.90 11.35
N ARG A 40 22.38 15.37 12.49
CA ARG A 40 23.72 15.56 13.08
C ARG A 40 24.81 14.79 12.34
N SER A 41 24.46 13.71 11.64
CA SER A 41 25.42 12.94 10.84
C SER A 41 26.30 13.87 9.99
N GLY A 42 27.61 13.59 9.90
CA GLY A 42 28.60 14.53 9.34
C GLY A 42 28.36 14.97 7.89
N THR A 43 27.52 14.25 7.14
CA THR A 43 27.09 14.59 5.77
C THR A 43 25.66 15.12 5.68
N GLY A 44 24.94 15.23 6.81
CA GLY A 44 23.55 15.63 6.88
C GLY A 44 22.65 14.67 6.08
N VAL A 45 22.73 13.38 6.38
CA VAL A 45 22.07 12.28 5.66
C VAL A 45 20.57 12.52 5.46
N ALA A 46 19.90 13.22 6.38
CA ALA A 46 18.51 13.64 6.23
C ALA A 46 18.21 14.36 4.90
N LYS A 47 19.19 15.13 4.36
CA LYS A 47 19.06 15.85 3.07
C LYS A 47 19.13 14.93 1.85
N LEU A 48 19.59 13.69 2.04
CA LEU A 48 19.70 12.67 0.98
C LEU A 48 18.50 11.72 0.97
N LEU A 49 17.70 11.74 2.04
CA LEU A 49 16.49 10.92 2.14
C LEU A 49 15.43 11.41 1.15
N ARG A 50 14.75 10.45 0.54
CA ARG A 50 13.54 10.69 -0.26
C ARG A 50 12.33 10.21 0.53
N VAL A 51 11.18 10.81 0.23
CA VAL A 51 9.90 10.34 0.75
C VAL A 51 9.78 8.84 0.48
N GLY A 52 9.45 8.06 1.51
CA GLY A 52 9.34 6.60 1.47
C GLY A 52 10.63 5.84 1.78
N ASP A 53 11.78 6.49 1.92
CA ASP A 53 12.97 5.81 2.44
C ASP A 53 12.73 5.38 3.90
N VAL A 54 13.26 4.21 4.27
CA VAL A 54 13.01 3.59 5.58
C VAL A 54 14.24 3.76 6.47
N VAL A 55 13.99 4.16 7.71
CA VAL A 55 14.99 4.26 8.76
C VAL A 55 14.69 3.21 9.81
N TRP A 56 15.71 2.52 10.29
CA TRP A 56 15.58 1.50 11.32
C TRP A 56 16.51 1.83 12.48
N ASP A 57 15.91 2.05 13.65
CA ASP A 57 16.64 2.09 14.91
C ASP A 57 17.01 0.67 15.33
N VAL A 58 18.29 0.32 15.13
CA VAL A 58 18.81 -1.02 15.40
C VAL A 58 18.98 -1.28 16.90
N ALA A 59 18.87 -0.27 17.76
CA ALA A 59 18.91 -0.45 19.20
C ALA A 59 17.72 -1.29 19.72
N LEU A 60 16.61 -1.31 18.98
CA LEU A 60 15.37 -2.01 19.35
C LEU A 60 15.31 -3.47 18.84
N GLY A 61 16.38 -3.97 18.23
CA GLY A 61 16.46 -5.34 17.70
C GLY A 61 15.87 -5.51 16.32
N ASP A 62 15.87 -6.76 15.82
CA ASP A 62 15.45 -7.13 14.45
C ASP A 62 14.19 -8.00 14.41
N GLU A 63 13.33 -7.89 15.41
CA GLU A 63 12.06 -8.61 15.44
C GLU A 63 11.04 -7.92 14.52
N GLY A 64 10.60 -8.60 13.46
CA GLY A 64 9.60 -8.06 12.54
C GLY A 64 10.02 -6.71 11.95
N ASN A 65 9.18 -5.68 12.14
CA ASN A 65 9.48 -4.29 11.79
C ASN A 65 9.70 -3.37 13.00
N VAL A 66 9.99 -3.92 14.18
CA VAL A 66 10.30 -3.10 15.36
C VAL A 66 11.42 -2.11 15.03
N GLY A 67 11.25 -0.87 15.48
CA GLY A 67 12.15 0.26 15.23
C GLY A 67 12.20 0.77 13.78
N ARG A 68 11.40 0.24 12.83
CA ARG A 68 11.35 0.76 11.46
C ARG A 68 10.34 1.91 11.35
N MET A 69 10.80 3.00 10.75
CA MET A 69 10.06 4.24 10.49
C MET A 69 10.25 4.63 9.01
N VAL A 70 9.32 5.42 8.47
CA VAL A 70 9.34 5.88 7.08
C VAL A 70 9.51 7.39 7.04
N TRP A 71 10.42 7.86 6.19
CA TRP A 71 10.64 9.29 5.98
C TRP A 71 9.53 9.89 5.12
N ASP A 72 8.83 10.92 5.62
CA ASP A 72 7.75 11.59 4.88
C ASP A 72 8.22 12.78 4.01
N GLY A 73 9.50 13.17 4.16
CA GLY A 73 10.08 14.36 3.54
C GLY A 73 10.59 15.41 4.54
N GLY A 74 10.12 15.37 5.79
CA GLY A 74 10.56 16.24 6.88
C GLY A 74 10.75 15.53 8.22
N TYR A 75 9.97 14.48 8.47
CA TYR A 75 9.88 13.74 9.72
C TYR A 75 9.88 12.22 9.50
N LEU A 76 10.21 11.50 10.57
CA LEU A 76 10.05 10.05 10.66
C LEU A 76 8.62 9.72 11.10
N VAL A 77 7.99 8.81 10.37
CA VAL A 77 6.62 8.37 10.63
C VAL A 77 6.61 6.88 10.93
N ASP A 78 5.92 6.51 11.99
CA ASP A 78 5.78 5.11 12.41
C ASP A 78 4.95 4.29 11.41
N LEU A 79 5.14 2.97 11.47
CA LEU A 79 4.27 2.03 10.76
C LEU A 79 2.90 1.96 11.44
N ASP A 80 1.86 1.66 10.65
CA ASP A 80 0.50 1.47 11.15
C ASP A 80 0.25 -0.02 11.46
N TYR A 81 -0.12 -0.31 12.70
CA TYR A 81 -0.33 -1.67 13.20
C TYR A 81 -1.80 -2.10 13.24
N LYS A 82 -2.74 -1.23 12.82
CA LYS A 82 -4.19 -1.52 12.88
C LYS A 82 -4.60 -2.79 12.15
N TYR A 83 -4.01 -3.09 11.00
CA TYR A 83 -4.41 -4.23 10.15
C TYR A 83 -3.26 -5.22 9.91
N SER A 84 -2.15 -5.06 10.64
CA SER A 84 -0.97 -5.92 10.53
C SER A 84 -0.18 -5.87 11.81
N ARG A 85 0.03 -7.03 12.44
CA ARG A 85 0.90 -7.15 13.63
C ARG A 85 2.35 -6.79 13.34
N LEU A 86 2.77 -6.88 12.08
CA LEU A 86 4.11 -6.50 11.67
C LEU A 86 4.20 -5.02 11.31
N GLY A 87 3.09 -4.30 11.21
CA GLY A 87 3.07 -2.90 10.80
C GLY A 87 3.12 -2.76 9.28
N GLU A 88 2.32 -1.83 8.76
CA GLU A 88 2.27 -1.45 7.35
C GLU A 88 2.62 0.02 7.19
N LEU A 89 2.69 0.47 5.95
CA LEU A 89 2.86 1.89 5.66
C LEU A 89 1.71 2.71 6.29
N SER A 90 2.04 3.87 6.83
CA SER A 90 1.02 4.77 7.36
C SER A 90 0.09 5.30 6.25
N PRO A 91 -1.20 5.54 6.53
CA PRO A 91 -2.15 6.03 5.53
C PRO A 91 -1.81 7.40 4.91
N TYR A 92 -0.84 8.13 5.49
CA TYR A 92 -0.32 9.40 4.95
C TYR A 92 0.43 9.23 3.62
N PHE A 93 0.93 8.02 3.33
CA PHE A 93 1.65 7.75 2.10
C PHE A 93 0.72 7.25 1.01
N HIS A 94 0.57 8.03 -0.07
CA HIS A 94 -0.18 7.61 -1.24
C HIS A 94 0.56 6.50 -1.99
N SER A 95 0.03 5.28 -1.94
CA SER A 95 0.73 4.10 -2.47
C SER A 95 0.92 4.12 -3.99
N LEU A 96 0.09 4.88 -4.73
CA LEU A 96 0.29 5.10 -6.17
C LEU A 96 1.58 5.85 -6.48
N ALA A 97 2.16 6.60 -5.53
CA ALA A 97 3.41 7.34 -5.73
C ALA A 97 4.66 6.45 -5.66
N PHE A 98 4.51 5.20 -5.23
CA PHE A 98 5.58 4.23 -5.08
C PHE A 98 5.31 3.03 -5.98
N SER A 99 6.35 2.41 -6.54
CA SER A 99 6.18 1.09 -7.19
C SER A 99 5.46 0.12 -6.24
N PRO A 100 4.57 -0.78 -6.72
CA PRO A 100 3.95 -1.81 -5.87
C PRO A 100 4.98 -2.68 -5.11
N SER A 101 6.21 -2.76 -5.61
CA SER A 101 7.33 -3.50 -5.00
C SER A 101 8.28 -2.63 -4.16
N TYR A 102 8.00 -1.33 -3.98
CA TYR A 102 8.97 -0.36 -3.46
C TYR A 102 9.49 -0.74 -2.07
N PHE A 103 8.62 -1.21 -1.19
CA PHE A 103 8.97 -1.62 0.18
C PHE A 103 9.35 -3.10 0.30
N HIS A 104 9.44 -3.85 -0.81
CA HIS A 104 9.68 -5.30 -0.78
C HIS A 104 10.97 -5.65 -0.02
N ARG A 105 10.82 -6.50 1.02
CA ARG A 105 11.87 -6.94 1.97
C ARG A 105 12.54 -5.81 2.76
N VAL A 106 12.02 -4.58 2.71
CA VAL A 106 12.48 -3.45 3.53
C VAL A 106 11.54 -3.29 4.72
N ILE A 107 10.26 -3.08 4.43
CA ILE A 107 9.18 -3.34 5.37
C ILE A 107 8.83 -4.82 5.21
N ARG A 108 9.02 -5.57 6.29
CA ARG A 108 8.72 -7.00 6.33
C ARG A 108 7.22 -7.20 6.36
N ILE A 109 6.79 -8.18 5.59
CA ILE A 109 5.42 -8.66 5.58
C ILE A 109 5.43 -10.09 6.14
N GLY A 110 4.27 -10.59 6.56
CA GLY A 110 4.14 -11.90 7.21
C GLY A 110 4.68 -13.08 6.39
N ALA A 111 4.77 -14.26 7.01
CA ALA A 111 5.24 -15.48 6.36
C ALA A 111 4.47 -15.74 5.05
N SER A 112 5.21 -16.09 3.99
CA SER A 112 4.81 -16.18 2.57
C SER A 112 3.31 -16.13 2.30
N ALA A 113 2.89 -15.10 1.55
CA ALA A 113 1.51 -14.84 1.15
C ALA A 113 0.81 -15.99 0.38
N GLY A 114 1.56 -17.00 -0.08
CA GLY A 114 1.00 -18.25 -0.62
C GLY A 114 0.28 -19.14 0.41
N HIS A 115 0.55 -19.01 1.71
CA HIS A 115 -0.14 -19.79 2.77
C HIS A 115 -1.10 -18.92 3.60
N ASN A 116 -0.78 -17.64 3.78
CA ASN A 116 -1.67 -16.69 4.42
C ASN A 116 -1.91 -15.47 3.52
N PRO A 117 -3.08 -15.35 2.86
CA PRO A 117 -3.42 -14.18 2.05
C PRO A 117 -3.41 -12.86 2.84
N GLN A 118 -3.48 -12.89 4.17
CA GLN A 118 -3.32 -11.72 5.05
C GLN A 118 -1.85 -11.30 5.25
N ALA A 119 -0.90 -12.02 4.66
CA ALA A 119 0.52 -11.64 4.66
C ALA A 119 0.91 -10.77 3.46
N ASN A 120 -0.01 -10.48 2.54
CA ASN A 120 0.22 -9.57 1.42
C ASN A 120 0.24 -8.09 1.89
N PRO A 121 1.02 -7.19 1.28
CA PRO A 121 1.14 -5.81 1.76
C PRO A 121 -0.17 -5.03 1.60
N ILE A 122 -0.41 -4.08 2.51
CA ILE A 122 -1.53 -3.14 2.41
C ILE A 122 -1.05 -1.85 1.71
N VAL A 123 -1.92 -1.33 0.84
CA VAL A 123 -1.72 -0.09 0.08
C VAL A 123 -2.93 0.82 0.24
N TYR A 124 -2.69 2.12 0.16
CA TYR A 124 -3.68 3.18 0.26
C TYR A 124 -3.89 3.79 -1.13
N VAL A 125 -4.98 3.39 -1.79
CA VAL A 125 -5.36 3.79 -3.14
C VAL A 125 -6.82 4.26 -3.14
N ASP A 126 -7.03 5.51 -3.55
CA ASP A 126 -8.37 6.04 -3.79
C ASP A 126 -8.83 5.65 -5.20
N VAL A 127 -9.82 4.75 -5.28
CA VAL A 127 -10.32 4.24 -6.57
C VAL A 127 -11.51 5.04 -7.12
N SER A 128 -12.00 6.03 -6.38
CA SER A 128 -13.15 6.85 -6.81
C SER A 128 -13.01 7.52 -8.19
N PRO A 129 -11.81 7.94 -8.66
CA PRO A 129 -11.65 8.49 -10.01
C PRO A 129 -11.99 7.50 -11.13
N TRP A 130 -11.93 6.19 -10.84
CA TRP A 130 -12.22 5.11 -11.78
C TRP A 130 -13.57 4.44 -11.51
N GLY A 131 -14.40 5.02 -10.62
CA GLY A 131 -15.66 4.40 -10.20
C GLY A 131 -16.57 4.02 -11.37
N LYS A 132 -16.65 4.85 -12.43
CA LYS A 132 -17.44 4.54 -13.63
C LYS A 132 -16.93 3.26 -14.34
N GLU A 133 -15.63 3.18 -14.63
CA GLU A 133 -15.02 2.00 -15.26
C GLU A 133 -15.20 0.75 -14.38
N ILE A 134 -15.10 0.93 -13.06
CA ILE A 134 -15.36 -0.14 -12.09
C ILE A 134 -16.81 -0.61 -12.14
N SER A 135 -17.78 0.31 -12.22
CA SER A 135 -19.20 -0.05 -12.25
C SER A 135 -19.59 -0.80 -13.52
N GLU A 136 -19.01 -0.43 -14.66
CA GLU A 136 -19.26 -1.05 -15.96
C GLU A 136 -18.68 -2.47 -16.05
N ASN A 137 -17.56 -2.72 -15.35
CA ASN A 137 -16.84 -3.99 -15.38
C ASN A 137 -17.18 -4.94 -14.22
N LEU A 138 -18.13 -4.59 -13.35
CA LEU A 138 -18.42 -5.33 -12.14
C LEU A 138 -19.11 -6.68 -12.44
N GLN A 139 -18.56 -7.75 -11.88
CA GLN A 139 -19.07 -9.12 -12.02
C GLN A 139 -19.01 -9.86 -10.69
N LEU A 140 -20.01 -10.71 -10.43
CA LEU A 140 -19.98 -11.69 -9.34
C LEU A 140 -19.42 -13.01 -9.91
N LEU A 141 -18.30 -13.46 -9.36
CA LEU A 141 -17.59 -14.65 -9.82
C LEU A 141 -17.51 -15.70 -8.71
N GLN A 142 -17.61 -16.97 -9.10
CA GLN A 142 -17.32 -18.10 -8.24
C GLN A 142 -15.84 -18.49 -8.42
N GLU A 143 -15.07 -18.44 -7.35
CA GLU A 143 -13.66 -18.83 -7.32
C GLU A 143 -13.49 -20.10 -6.48
N ARG A 144 -12.66 -21.02 -6.96
CA ARG A 144 -12.25 -22.20 -6.21
C ARG A 144 -10.83 -21.95 -5.70
N GLY A 145 -10.67 -21.89 -4.39
CA GLY A 145 -9.39 -21.69 -3.73
C GLY A 145 -9.10 -22.83 -2.75
N LYS A 146 -7.92 -22.76 -2.14
CA LYS A 146 -7.56 -23.61 -1.01
C LYS A 146 -7.54 -22.75 0.25
N ALA A 147 -8.23 -23.18 1.28
CA ALA A 147 -8.18 -22.57 2.61
C ALA A 147 -7.49 -23.51 3.59
N GLU A 148 -6.63 -22.96 4.44
CA GLU A 148 -6.01 -23.68 5.54
C GLU A 148 -6.97 -23.72 6.73
N THR A 149 -7.21 -24.91 7.26
CA THR A 149 -7.98 -25.10 8.51
C THR A 149 -7.12 -24.74 9.72
N PRO A 150 -7.71 -24.50 10.91
CA PRO A 150 -6.95 -24.25 12.14
C PRO A 150 -5.92 -25.33 12.48
N ASN A 151 -6.08 -26.55 11.95
CA ASN A 151 -5.17 -27.68 12.16
C ASN A 151 -4.09 -27.81 11.05
N GLY A 152 -4.01 -26.85 10.12
CA GLY A 152 -3.04 -26.83 9.03
C GLY A 152 -3.42 -27.65 7.79
N ALA A 153 -4.60 -28.28 7.75
CA ALA A 153 -5.05 -29.03 6.58
C ALA A 153 -5.65 -28.08 5.52
N LEU A 154 -5.29 -28.28 4.24
CA LEU A 154 -5.82 -27.51 3.11
C LEU A 154 -7.10 -28.14 2.59
N HIS A 155 -8.17 -27.34 2.48
CA HIS A 155 -9.46 -27.75 1.89
C HIS A 155 -9.80 -26.90 0.67
N ASP A 156 -10.40 -27.53 -0.33
CA ASP A 156 -10.97 -26.80 -1.47
C ASP A 156 -12.21 -26.04 -1.00
N VAL A 157 -12.20 -24.73 -1.17
CA VAL A 157 -13.28 -23.84 -0.78
C VAL A 157 -13.77 -23.11 -2.02
N VAL A 158 -15.09 -23.06 -2.15
CA VAL A 158 -15.77 -22.22 -3.13
C VAL A 158 -16.07 -20.89 -2.47
N GLN A 159 -15.53 -19.80 -3.01
CA GLN A 159 -15.78 -18.44 -2.55
C GLN A 159 -16.41 -17.63 -3.67
N TRP A 160 -17.41 -16.83 -3.33
CA TRP A 160 -17.96 -15.82 -4.23
C TRP A 160 -17.19 -14.51 -4.04
N VAL A 161 -16.87 -13.84 -5.14
CA VAL A 161 -16.08 -12.59 -5.15
C VAL A 161 -16.72 -11.60 -6.12
N HIS A 162 -16.90 -10.36 -5.68
CA HIS A 162 -17.18 -9.24 -6.59
C HIS A 162 -15.88 -8.78 -7.20
N ARG A 163 -15.73 -8.92 -8.51
CA ARG A 163 -14.53 -8.54 -9.26
C ARG A 163 -14.87 -7.44 -10.24
N SER A 164 -13.99 -6.45 -10.34
CA SER A 164 -14.03 -5.44 -11.39
C SER A 164 -12.60 -5.04 -11.77
N SER A 165 -12.44 -4.17 -12.76
CA SER A 165 -11.14 -3.63 -13.13
C SER A 165 -11.23 -2.22 -13.68
N PHE A 166 -10.12 -1.49 -13.56
CA PHE A 166 -9.91 -0.21 -14.20
C PHE A 166 -8.51 -0.07 -14.77
N THR A 167 -8.28 0.97 -15.58
CA THR A 167 -7.00 1.18 -16.26
C THR A 167 -6.33 2.47 -15.82
N ILE A 168 -5.10 2.37 -15.32
CA ILE A 168 -4.24 3.52 -15.07
C ILE A 168 -3.42 3.78 -16.33
N ARG A 169 -3.75 4.89 -17.02
CA ARG A 169 -3.13 5.25 -18.29
C ARG A 169 -1.88 6.09 -18.09
N ARG A 170 -0.89 5.87 -18.95
CA ARG A 170 0.25 6.76 -19.11
C ARG A 170 -0.19 8.06 -19.81
N PRO A 171 0.35 9.24 -19.44
CA PRO A 171 0.19 10.44 -20.26
C PRO A 171 0.74 10.20 -21.68
N GLY A 172 0.01 10.61 -22.71
CA GLY A 172 0.07 10.10 -24.10
C GLY A 172 1.41 10.06 -24.86
N ASN A 173 1.39 9.29 -25.98
CA ASN A 173 2.24 9.17 -27.17
C ASN A 173 3.78 9.36 -27.12
N ALA A 174 4.44 9.44 -25.97
CA ALA A 174 5.90 9.33 -25.95
C ALA A 174 6.32 7.85 -26.09
N PRO A 175 7.00 7.44 -27.19
CA PRO A 175 7.57 6.10 -27.26
C PRO A 175 8.56 5.94 -26.10
N ALA A 176 8.38 4.88 -25.32
CA ALA A 176 9.25 4.59 -24.20
C ALA A 176 10.62 4.13 -24.72
N PRO A 177 11.74 4.69 -24.24
CA PRO A 177 13.02 4.01 -24.34
C PRO A 177 12.97 2.78 -23.42
N SER A 178 12.75 1.61 -24.02
CA SER A 178 12.46 0.33 -23.36
C SER A 178 13.45 -0.03 -22.24
N HIS A 179 14.74 0.30 -22.38
CA HIS A 179 15.77 -0.05 -21.40
C HIS A 179 15.76 0.82 -20.13
N LEU A 180 15.36 2.11 -20.23
CA LEU A 180 15.29 3.01 -19.06
C LEU A 180 14.07 2.71 -18.19
N GLN A 181 12.98 2.23 -18.77
CA GLN A 181 11.73 1.94 -18.06
C GLN A 181 11.82 0.67 -17.20
N GLU A 182 12.52 -0.38 -17.68
CA GLU A 182 12.74 -1.58 -16.88
C GLU A 182 13.82 -1.38 -15.81
N THR A 183 14.88 -0.62 -16.13
CA THR A 183 16.06 -0.54 -15.26
C THR A 183 16.03 0.67 -14.34
N TYR A 184 15.44 1.81 -14.74
CA TYR A 184 15.50 3.08 -14.00
C TYR A 184 14.20 3.92 -14.07
N PRO A 185 13.00 3.41 -13.69
CA PRO A 185 11.75 4.17 -13.84
C PRO A 185 11.68 5.48 -13.05
N HIS A 186 12.42 5.68 -11.95
CA HIS A 186 12.62 6.97 -11.26
C HIS A 186 13.27 8.06 -12.14
N LEU A 187 13.99 7.69 -13.23
CA LEU A 187 14.52 8.64 -14.20
C LEU A 187 13.49 9.04 -15.26
N ILE A 188 12.29 8.43 -15.27
CA ILE A 188 11.20 8.86 -16.15
C ILE A 188 10.85 10.31 -15.77
N PRO A 189 11.03 11.27 -16.70
CA PRO A 189 10.78 12.67 -16.43
C PRO A 189 9.35 12.90 -15.94
N ARG A 190 9.17 13.85 -15.00
CA ARG A 190 7.86 14.27 -14.50
C ARG A 190 6.77 14.46 -15.57
N PRO A 191 7.02 15.05 -16.77
CA PRO A 191 5.97 15.21 -17.79
C PRO A 191 5.42 13.90 -18.36
N GLN A 192 6.09 12.77 -18.14
CA GLN A 192 5.65 11.45 -18.61
C GLN A 192 4.92 10.65 -17.52
N ARG A 193 4.62 11.25 -16.37
CA ARG A 193 3.88 10.62 -15.28
C ARG A 193 2.51 11.24 -15.08
N ALA A 194 1.50 10.40 -14.87
CA ALA A 194 0.18 10.86 -14.50
C ALA A 194 0.19 11.41 -13.07
N PRO A 195 -0.54 12.50 -12.77
CA PRO A 195 -0.75 12.93 -11.39
C PRO A 195 -1.58 11.87 -10.64
N VAL A 196 -1.33 11.71 -9.34
CA VAL A 196 -2.20 10.90 -8.49
C VAL A 196 -3.53 11.64 -8.32
N PRO A 197 -4.67 11.04 -8.70
CA PRO A 197 -5.95 11.68 -8.48
C PRO A 197 -6.17 11.98 -6.99
N SER A 198 -6.76 13.13 -6.68
CA SER A 198 -7.06 13.56 -5.31
C SER A 198 -5.85 13.75 -4.38
N ALA A 199 -4.62 13.71 -4.90
CA ALA A 199 -3.39 13.95 -4.14
C ALA A 199 -2.45 14.93 -4.88
N PRO A 200 -2.66 16.25 -4.72
CA PRO A 200 -1.84 17.27 -5.38
C PRO A 200 -0.35 17.10 -5.07
N GLY A 201 0.50 17.27 -6.09
CA GLY A 201 1.96 17.17 -5.95
C GLY A 201 2.52 15.75 -6.05
N PHE A 202 1.69 14.71 -5.96
CA PHE A 202 2.10 13.32 -6.15
C PHE A 202 1.91 12.86 -7.60
N LEU A 203 2.84 12.04 -8.09
CA LEU A 203 2.81 11.44 -9.42
C LEU A 203 2.70 9.93 -9.29
N VAL A 204 1.88 9.31 -10.13
CA VAL A 204 1.74 7.85 -10.18
C VAL A 204 3.04 7.24 -10.66
N ASP A 205 3.57 6.29 -9.90
CA ASP A 205 4.74 5.51 -10.28
C ASP A 205 4.43 4.68 -11.54
N PRO A 206 5.32 4.67 -12.54
CA PRO A 206 5.09 3.97 -13.80
C PRO A 206 4.77 2.48 -13.69
N ASN A 207 5.15 1.82 -12.60
CA ASN A 207 4.84 0.40 -12.38
C ASN A 207 3.36 0.15 -12.02
N TRP A 208 2.56 1.20 -11.84
CA TRP A 208 1.10 1.11 -11.72
C TRP A 208 0.38 1.21 -13.07
N TYR A 209 1.04 1.62 -14.15
CA TYR A 209 0.38 1.73 -15.46
C TYR A 209 -0.04 0.37 -15.99
N GLY A 210 -1.25 0.32 -16.53
CA GLY A 210 -1.90 -0.91 -16.98
C GLY A 210 -3.21 -1.14 -16.25
N ARG A 211 -3.57 -2.41 -16.12
CA ARG A 211 -4.84 -2.84 -15.54
C ARG A 211 -4.70 -3.04 -14.04
N VAL A 212 -5.67 -2.52 -13.28
CA VAL A 212 -5.83 -2.82 -11.86
C VAL A 212 -7.13 -3.59 -11.70
N VAL A 213 -7.04 -4.80 -11.19
CA VAL A 213 -8.20 -5.63 -10.86
C VAL A 213 -8.49 -5.47 -9.39
N ILE A 214 -9.74 -5.17 -9.05
CA ILE A 214 -10.18 -5.01 -7.66
C ILE A 214 -11.19 -6.09 -7.29
N GLU A 215 -11.09 -6.55 -6.05
CA GLU A 215 -11.91 -7.63 -5.52
C GLU A 215 -12.48 -7.27 -4.15
N ALA A 216 -13.75 -7.61 -3.95
CA ALA A 216 -14.43 -7.54 -2.66
C ALA A 216 -15.13 -8.87 -2.35
N GLU A 217 -15.43 -9.11 -1.07
CA GLU A 217 -16.17 -10.28 -0.60
C GLU A 217 -17.50 -10.42 -1.37
N GLY A 218 -17.84 -11.60 -1.91
CA GLY A 218 -19.04 -11.80 -2.74
C GLY A 218 -20.38 -11.74 -2.01
N THR A 219 -20.42 -11.15 -0.82
CA THR A 219 -21.63 -10.89 -0.04
C THR A 219 -22.29 -9.57 -0.45
N ASN A 220 -23.47 -9.28 0.08
CA ASN A 220 -24.13 -7.99 -0.14
C ASN A 220 -23.36 -6.86 0.55
N GLU A 221 -22.76 -7.13 1.70
CA GLU A 221 -21.94 -6.18 2.46
C GLU A 221 -20.65 -5.84 1.68
N GLY A 222 -19.98 -6.84 1.10
CA GLY A 222 -18.80 -6.61 0.26
C GLY A 222 -19.13 -5.84 -1.02
N LEU A 223 -20.31 -6.06 -1.61
CA LEU A 223 -20.80 -5.23 -2.71
C LEU A 223 -21.01 -3.77 -2.30
N VAL A 224 -21.65 -3.54 -1.14
CA VAL A 224 -21.87 -2.19 -0.61
C VAL A 224 -20.54 -1.49 -0.34
N ASP A 225 -19.59 -2.16 0.32
CA ASP A 225 -18.25 -1.62 0.57
C ASP A 225 -17.57 -1.22 -0.76
N LEU A 226 -17.59 -2.09 -1.77
CA LEU A 226 -17.01 -1.80 -3.08
C LEU A 226 -17.68 -0.58 -3.75
N GLN A 227 -19.01 -0.49 -3.69
CA GLN A 227 -19.76 0.65 -4.24
C GLN A 227 -19.39 1.96 -3.54
N GLU A 228 -19.26 1.96 -2.22
CA GLU A 228 -18.89 3.14 -1.44
C GLU A 228 -17.46 3.64 -1.74
N ARG A 229 -16.54 2.73 -2.10
CA ARG A 229 -15.16 3.07 -2.50
C ARG A 229 -15.08 3.73 -3.87
N CYS A 230 -16.06 3.50 -4.73
CA CYS A 230 -16.09 4.04 -6.09
C CYS A 230 -16.49 5.52 -6.16
N GLY A 231 -16.88 6.12 -5.03
CA GLY A 231 -17.27 7.53 -4.97
C GLY A 231 -18.75 7.77 -5.24
N PRO A 232 -19.23 9.00 -4.97
CA PRO A 232 -20.65 9.34 -5.02
C PRO A 232 -21.18 9.31 -6.46
N GLY A 233 -22.44 8.88 -6.63
CA GLY A 233 -23.18 8.95 -7.89
C GLY A 233 -22.79 7.93 -8.96
N VAL A 234 -21.83 7.04 -8.68
CA VAL A 234 -21.43 5.96 -9.61
C VAL A 234 -22.45 4.83 -9.64
N PHE A 235 -22.98 4.45 -8.48
CA PHE A 235 -24.02 3.42 -8.35
C PHE A 235 -25.36 4.05 -7.95
N PRO A 236 -26.50 3.43 -8.32
CA PRO A 236 -27.82 3.91 -7.93
C PRO A 236 -27.96 4.04 -6.40
N PRO A 237 -28.61 5.10 -5.89
CA PRO A 237 -28.82 5.26 -4.46
C PRO A 237 -29.71 4.13 -3.93
N ARG A 238 -29.31 3.53 -2.80
CA ARG A 238 -30.14 2.54 -2.09
C ARG A 238 -31.06 3.26 -1.09
N ALA A 239 -32.26 2.72 -0.91
CA ALA A 239 -33.13 3.11 0.20
C ALA A 239 -32.50 2.59 1.51
N GLU A 240 -32.34 3.47 2.52
CA GLU A 240 -31.65 3.27 3.82
C GLU A 240 -30.11 3.54 3.79
N THR A 241 -29.49 4.36 4.64
CA THR A 241 -29.94 5.23 5.74
C THR A 241 -29.02 6.46 5.81
N ILE A 242 -29.58 7.64 5.54
CA ILE A 242 -28.89 8.95 5.57
C ILE A 242 -28.24 9.23 6.96
N ALA A 243 -28.77 8.63 8.02
CA ALA A 243 -28.31 8.84 9.40
C ALA A 243 -26.98 8.12 9.76
N LYS A 244 -26.62 7.00 9.09
CA LYS A 244 -25.33 6.31 9.34
C LYS A 244 -24.15 6.96 8.61
N GLN A 245 -24.41 7.71 7.52
CA GLN A 245 -23.37 8.30 6.67
C GLN A 245 -22.66 9.50 7.29
N ILE A 246 -23.30 10.22 8.22
CA ILE A 246 -22.76 11.49 8.76
C ILE A 246 -21.78 11.26 9.93
N ARG A 247 -21.96 10.20 10.74
CA ARG A 247 -21.23 10.04 12.02
C ARG A 247 -19.78 9.53 11.88
N ASN A 248 -19.44 8.79 10.82
CA ASN A 248 -18.13 8.12 10.66
C ASN A 248 -17.37 8.52 9.38
N ALA A 249 -17.67 9.68 8.78
CA ALA A 249 -17.19 10.02 7.44
C ALA A 249 -15.66 10.09 7.27
N LYS A 250 -14.91 10.52 8.30
CA LYS A 250 -13.44 10.65 8.22
C LYS A 250 -12.70 9.31 8.41
N GLU A 251 -13.07 8.51 9.42
CA GLU A 251 -12.47 7.17 9.61
C GLU A 251 -12.84 6.23 8.45
N ASN A 252 -14.09 6.29 7.99
CA ASN A 252 -14.53 5.50 6.83
C ASN A 252 -13.83 5.95 5.53
N ALA A 253 -13.49 7.23 5.37
CA ALA A 253 -12.79 7.72 4.19
C ALA A 253 -11.37 7.13 4.07
N GLN A 254 -10.68 6.88 5.18
CA GLN A 254 -9.39 6.21 5.16
C GLN A 254 -9.54 4.72 4.83
N ALA A 255 -10.47 4.04 5.51
CA ALA A 255 -10.73 2.60 5.34
C ALA A 255 -11.10 2.24 3.89
N ARG A 256 -11.88 3.11 3.22
CA ARG A 256 -12.25 2.96 1.80
C ARG A 256 -11.07 3.00 0.83
N LYS A 257 -9.93 3.54 1.25
CA LYS A 257 -8.70 3.58 0.44
C LYS A 257 -7.80 2.39 0.69
N MET A 258 -8.12 1.50 1.64
CA MET A 258 -7.25 0.40 2.03
C MET A 258 -7.48 -0.83 1.17
N TRP A 259 -6.40 -1.30 0.54
CA TRP A 259 -6.40 -2.49 -0.31
C TRP A 259 -5.21 -3.36 0.01
N ARG A 260 -5.35 -4.67 -0.17
CA ARG A 260 -4.26 -5.62 -0.08
C ARG A 260 -3.81 -6.03 -1.47
N VAL A 261 -2.51 -5.96 -1.76
CA VAL A 261 -1.98 -6.37 -3.07
C VAL A 261 -1.89 -7.89 -3.11
N VAL A 262 -2.66 -8.54 -3.99
CA VAL A 262 -2.62 -10.00 -4.15
C VAL A 262 -1.41 -10.37 -5.02
N ARG A 263 -0.25 -10.58 -4.40
CA ARG A 263 1.02 -10.75 -5.12
C ARG A 263 1.05 -11.99 -6.00
N GLU A 264 0.39 -13.05 -5.57
CA GLU A 264 0.32 -14.35 -6.26
C GLU A 264 -0.35 -14.22 -7.64
N ARG A 265 -1.24 -13.23 -7.79
CA ARG A 265 -2.01 -12.99 -9.01
C ARG A 265 -1.53 -11.75 -9.77
N SER A 266 -0.76 -10.88 -9.12
CA SER A 266 -0.24 -9.65 -9.71
C SER A 266 1.00 -9.91 -10.58
N ARG A 267 1.10 -9.17 -11.68
CA ARG A 267 2.22 -9.20 -12.63
C ARG A 267 2.45 -7.80 -13.23
N PRO A 268 3.61 -7.52 -13.84
CA PRO A 268 3.82 -6.25 -14.52
C PRO A 268 2.69 -5.94 -15.50
N GLY A 269 2.09 -4.74 -15.38
CA GLY A 269 0.95 -4.30 -16.20
C GLY A 269 -0.43 -4.79 -15.75
N GLU A 270 -0.52 -5.69 -14.76
CA GLU A 270 -1.78 -6.15 -14.17
C GLU A 270 -1.65 -6.39 -12.66
N ILE A 271 -2.19 -5.49 -11.84
CA ILE A 271 -2.11 -5.55 -10.37
C ILE A 271 -3.46 -5.95 -9.79
N PHE A 272 -3.47 -6.93 -8.90
CA PHE A 272 -4.66 -7.37 -8.18
C PHE A 272 -4.71 -6.76 -6.78
N LEU A 273 -5.84 -6.16 -6.44
CA LEU A 273 -6.12 -5.54 -5.16
C LEU A 273 -7.37 -6.16 -4.54
N ARG A 274 -7.30 -6.55 -3.27
CA ARG A 274 -8.46 -6.99 -2.49
C ARG A 274 -8.82 -5.93 -1.46
N ALA A 275 -10.10 -5.60 -1.33
CA ALA A 275 -10.56 -4.69 -0.28
C ALA A 275 -10.16 -5.22 1.10
N VAL A 276 -9.59 -4.36 1.94
CA VAL A 276 -9.37 -4.64 3.37
C VAL A 276 -10.60 -4.20 4.13
N THR A 277 -11.14 -5.08 4.97
CA THR A 277 -12.36 -4.81 5.75
C THR A 277 -12.05 -4.64 7.24
N GLU A 278 -12.97 -4.05 8.00
CA GLU A 278 -12.80 -3.89 9.46
C GLU A 278 -12.68 -5.23 10.19
N LYS A 279 -13.23 -6.32 9.62
CA LYS A 279 -13.07 -7.68 10.15
C LYS A 279 -11.62 -8.15 10.16
N GLU A 280 -10.74 -7.56 9.34
CA GLU A 280 -9.31 -7.88 9.28
C GLU A 280 -8.47 -7.05 10.27
N ARG A 281 -9.09 -6.13 11.02
CA ARG A 281 -8.37 -5.33 12.01
C ARG A 281 -7.79 -6.23 13.10
N VAL A 282 -6.53 -6.00 13.43
CA VAL A 282 -5.83 -6.67 14.51
C VAL A 282 -6.15 -5.89 15.79
N MET A 283 -6.75 -6.56 16.78
CA MET A 283 -6.96 -5.99 18.13
C MET A 283 -5.63 -5.73 18.82
#